data_AF-A0A329QRL7-F1
#
_entry.id   AF-A0A329QRL7-F1
#
_cell.length_a   1.000
_cell.length_b   1.000
_cell.length_c   1.000
_cell.angle_alpha   90.00
_cell.angle_beta   90.00
_cell.angle_gamma   90.00
#
_symmetry.space_group_name_H-M   'P 1'
#
loop_
_entity.id
_entity.type
_entity.pdbx_description
1 polymer ?
#
loop_
_entity_poly.entity_id
_entity_poly.type
_entity_poly.pdbx_seq_one_letter_code
_entity_poly.pdbx_strand_id
1 'polypeptide(L)'
;MMIRSTYLNFYMYWQSEPPSAQDLGTRTHSDSFPITVIDKGEILKMSMKGEEIDADKVRFEMQKQGYDHIKDIAYAEYGEDGTRFISYRERERKTERSLEI
;
A
#
# COMPACT_ATOMS: atom_id res chain seq x y z
N MET A 1 -2.21 34.63 -9.61
CA MET A 1 -2.99 33.72 -10.48
C MET A 1 -3.79 32.79 -9.56
N MET A 2 -5.10 33.04 -9.37
CA MET A 2 -5.95 32.21 -8.51
C MET A 2 -6.76 31.28 -9.41
N ILE A 3 -6.49 29.97 -9.34
CA ILE A 3 -7.37 28.96 -9.92
C ILE A 3 -8.59 28.79 -9.00
N ARG A 4 -9.70 29.42 -9.37
CA ARG A 4 -10.99 29.18 -8.70
C ARG A 4 -11.53 27.85 -9.21
N SER A 5 -11.33 26.80 -8.43
CA SER A 5 -11.92 25.49 -8.70
C SER A 5 -13.41 25.53 -8.38
N THR A 6 -14.25 25.76 -9.39
CA THR A 6 -15.72 25.74 -9.25
C THR A 6 -16.24 24.33 -9.48
N TYR A 7 -16.21 23.49 -8.44
CA TYR A 7 -16.98 22.26 -8.43
C TYR A 7 -18.36 22.55 -7.84
N LEU A 8 -19.40 22.49 -8.69
CA LEU A 8 -20.78 22.52 -8.25
C LEU A 8 -21.21 21.08 -7.95
N ASN A 9 -21.22 20.70 -6.67
CA ASN A 9 -21.80 19.43 -6.22
C ASN A 9 -23.32 19.56 -6.25
N PHE A 10 -23.97 18.87 -7.20
CA PHE A 10 -25.42 18.87 -7.34
C PHE A 10 -26.01 17.75 -6.48
N TYR A 11 -26.39 18.07 -5.24
CA TYR A 11 -27.17 17.16 -4.40
C TYR A 11 -28.63 17.19 -4.88
N MET A 12 -29.09 16.10 -5.48
CA MET A 12 -30.46 15.97 -5.98
C MET A 12 -31.41 15.73 -4.81
N TYR A 13 -32.28 16.71 -4.54
CA TYR A 13 -33.40 16.54 -3.61
C TYR A 13 -34.30 15.41 -4.13
N TRP A 14 -34.63 14.46 -3.25
CA TRP A 14 -35.53 13.30 -3.44
C TRP A 14 -34.91 11.97 -3.91
N GLN A 15 -33.93 11.44 -3.17
CA GLN A 15 -33.98 10.12 -2.50
C GLN A 15 -32.61 9.78 -1.92
N SER A 16 -32.57 9.72 -0.58
CA SER A 16 -31.61 9.03 0.29
C SER A 16 -30.12 9.16 -0.06
N GLU A 17 -29.42 10.01 0.69
CA GLU A 17 -27.99 9.77 0.89
C GLU A 17 -27.81 8.33 1.41
N PRO A 18 -26.88 7.53 0.86
CA PRO A 18 -26.63 6.20 1.39
C PRO A 18 -26.33 6.34 2.89
N PRO A 19 -26.97 5.52 3.75
CA PRO A 19 -26.79 5.65 5.20
C PRO A 19 -25.30 5.53 5.52
N SER A 20 -24.78 6.50 6.28
CA SER A 20 -23.39 6.44 6.69
C SER A 20 -23.17 5.24 7.62
N ALA A 21 -21.93 4.75 7.73
CA ALA A 21 -21.61 3.68 8.67
C ALA A 21 -22.00 4.05 10.12
N GLN A 22 -21.97 5.34 10.46
CA GLN A 22 -22.40 5.88 11.75
C GLN A 22 -23.92 5.75 11.94
N ASP A 23 -24.72 6.01 10.90
CA ASP A 23 -26.18 5.82 10.92
C ASP A 23 -26.59 4.35 11.05
N LEU A 24 -25.74 3.44 10.57
CA LEU A 24 -25.91 1.98 10.70
C LEU A 24 -25.45 1.43 12.06
N GLY A 25 -24.95 2.29 12.96
CA GLY A 25 -24.46 1.89 14.29
C GLY A 25 -23.26 0.95 14.24
N THR A 26 -22.55 0.89 13.12
CA THR A 26 -21.35 0.05 12.99
C THR A 26 -20.15 0.76 13.59
N ARG A 27 -19.22 -0.01 14.16
CA ARG A 27 -17.95 0.54 14.62
C ARG A 27 -17.15 0.96 13.40
N THR A 28 -17.04 2.26 13.18
CA THR A 28 -16.14 2.82 12.17
C THR A 28 -14.70 2.54 12.61
N HIS A 29 -13.99 1.73 11.84
CA HIS A 29 -12.54 1.61 11.99
C HIS A 29 -11.90 2.94 11.61
N SER A 30 -10.72 3.21 12.17
CA SER A 30 -9.95 4.40 11.81
C SER A 30 -9.68 4.40 10.30
N ASP A 31 -9.97 5.53 9.64
CA ASP A 31 -9.66 5.78 8.23
C ASP A 31 -8.14 6.00 8.06
N SER A 32 -7.37 5.00 8.45
CA SER A 32 -5.92 5.04 8.43
C SER A 32 -5.43 4.64 7.04
N PHE A 33 -4.72 5.55 6.38
CA PHE A 33 -4.13 5.23 5.09
C PHE A 33 -2.97 4.27 5.26
N PRO A 34 -2.88 3.21 4.44
CA PRO A 34 -1.71 2.35 4.43
C PRO A 34 -0.49 3.16 3.99
N ILE A 35 0.64 2.87 4.61
CA ILE A 35 1.91 3.54 4.36
C ILE A 35 2.75 2.66 3.47
N THR A 36 3.17 3.21 2.34
CA THR A 36 4.11 2.53 1.44
C THR A 36 5.50 2.51 2.05
N VAL A 37 6.05 1.31 2.23
CA VAL A 37 7.35 1.07 2.86
C VAL A 37 8.41 0.66 1.86
N ILE A 38 8.04 -0.08 0.80
CA ILE A 38 8.93 -0.43 -0.30
C ILE A 38 8.28 0.01 -1.62
N ASP A 39 9.02 0.74 -2.44
CA ASP A 39 8.69 1.01 -3.83
C ASP A 39 9.86 0.62 -4.73
N LYS A 40 9.60 -0.20 -5.76
CA LYS A 40 10.56 -0.64 -6.77
C LYS A 40 11.84 -1.27 -6.21
N GLY A 41 11.74 -1.91 -5.05
CA GLY A 41 12.88 -2.52 -4.36
C GLY A 41 13.76 -1.53 -3.61
N GLU A 42 13.25 -0.34 -3.29
CA GLU A 42 13.87 0.65 -2.41
C GLU A 42 12.99 0.89 -1.17
N ILE A 43 13.61 0.97 0.01
CA ILE A 43 12.89 1.26 1.25
C ILE A 43 12.65 2.77 1.36
N LEU A 44 11.39 3.16 1.47
CA LEU A 44 10.96 4.55 1.67
C LEU A 44 11.03 4.93 3.15
N LYS A 45 12.25 5.18 3.65
CA LYS A 45 12.50 5.58 5.05
C LYS A 45 11.73 6.83 5.48
N MET A 46 11.45 7.74 4.53
CA MET A 46 10.71 8.97 4.81
C MET A 46 9.24 8.69 5.14
N SER A 47 8.64 7.69 4.48
CA SER A 47 7.23 7.30 4.69
C SER A 47 7.02 6.64 6.05
N MET A 48 8.03 5.92 6.56
CA MET A 48 7.99 5.30 7.89
C MET A 48 8.30 6.27 9.04
N LYS A 49 8.67 7.52 8.74
CA LYS A 49 9.12 8.47 9.75
C LYS A 49 7.92 9.00 10.53
N GLY A 50 7.70 8.46 11.72
CA GLY A 50 6.55 8.77 12.58
C GLY A 50 5.75 7.53 12.98
N GLU A 51 6.01 6.41 12.31
CA GLU A 51 5.38 5.12 12.56
C GLU A 51 6.24 4.22 13.44
N GLU A 52 5.63 3.21 14.09
CA GLU A 52 6.35 2.14 14.80
C GLU A 52 6.97 1.08 13.87
N ILE A 53 7.11 1.41 12.58
CA ILE A 53 7.61 0.52 11.54
C ILE A 53 9.08 0.86 11.26
N ASP A 54 9.97 -0.08 11.58
CA ASP A 54 11.41 0.06 11.33
C ASP A 54 11.85 -0.80 10.13
N ALA A 55 12.93 -0.38 9.45
CA ALA A 55 13.51 -1.12 8.34
C ALA A 55 13.93 -2.55 8.72
N ASP A 56 14.33 -2.80 9.96
CA ASP A 56 14.65 -4.13 10.47
C ASP A 56 13.42 -5.03 10.59
N LYS A 57 12.26 -4.49 11.03
CA LYS A 57 10.98 -5.23 11.02
C LYS A 57 10.60 -5.65 9.61
N VAL A 58 10.76 -4.74 8.65
CA VAL A 58 10.46 -5.01 7.24
C VAL A 58 11.34 -6.15 6.73
N ARG A 59 12.65 -6.10 6.97
CA ARG A 59 13.59 -7.18 6.60
C ARG A 59 13.22 -8.52 7.22
N PHE A 60 12.83 -8.53 8.50
CA PHE A 60 12.42 -9.75 9.17
C PHE A 60 11.16 -10.37 8.55
N GLU A 61 10.16 -9.56 8.24
CA GLU A 61 8.93 -10.01 7.59
C GLU A 61 9.18 -10.51 6.16
N MET A 62 10.13 -9.91 5.44
CA MET A 62 10.58 -10.40 4.14
C MET A 62 11.21 -11.80 4.22
N GLN A 63 12.11 -11.99 5.18
CA GLN A 63 12.78 -13.28 5.41
C GLN A 63 11.78 -14.36 5.83
N LYS A 64 10.78 -14.01 6.64
CA LYS A 64 9.70 -14.93 7.03
C LYS A 64 8.90 -15.45 5.83
N GLN A 65 8.82 -14.67 4.75
CA GLN A 65 8.17 -15.07 3.50
C GLN A 65 9.12 -15.73 2.49
N GLY A 66 10.39 -15.95 2.86
CA GLY A 66 11.38 -16.64 2.04
C GLY A 66 12.18 -15.74 1.09
N TYR A 67 12.15 -14.42 1.30
CA TYR A 67 12.89 -13.45 0.47
C TYR A 67 14.04 -12.81 1.26
N ASP A 68 15.26 -13.04 0.78
CA ASP A 68 16.47 -12.46 1.39
C ASP A 68 16.79 -11.04 0.90
N HIS A 69 16.30 -10.66 -0.30
CA HIS A 69 16.70 -9.41 -0.94
C HIS A 69 15.51 -8.46 -1.12
N ILE A 70 15.67 -7.23 -0.63
CA ILE A 70 14.72 -6.12 -0.84
C ILE A 70 14.46 -5.86 -2.33
N LYS A 71 15.45 -6.12 -3.18
CA LYS A 71 15.34 -5.94 -4.63
C LYS A 71 14.34 -6.89 -5.31
N ASP A 72 14.01 -8.00 -4.66
CA ASP A 72 13.03 -8.97 -5.16
C ASP A 72 11.59 -8.52 -4.87
N ILE A 73 11.41 -7.49 -4.04
CA ILE A 73 10.10 -6.89 -3.75
C ILE A 73 9.84 -5.74 -4.70
N ALA A 74 8.69 -5.81 -5.38
CA ALA A 74 8.21 -4.74 -6.24
C ALA A 74 7.60 -3.61 -5.42
N TYR A 75 6.78 -3.98 -4.43
CA TYR A 75 6.01 -3.04 -3.63
C TYR A 75 5.67 -3.63 -2.26
N ALA A 76 5.66 -2.81 -1.21
CA ALA A 76 5.16 -3.20 0.09
C ALA A 76 4.49 -2.03 0.82
N GLU A 77 3.37 -2.31 1.48
CA GLU A 77 2.61 -1.35 2.28
C GLU A 77 2.15 -1.96 3.61
N TYR A 78 2.01 -1.09 4.61
CA TYR A 78 1.64 -1.42 5.98
C TYR A 78 0.45 -0.55 6.41
N GLY A 79 -0.65 -1.19 6.81
CA GLY A 79 -1.78 -0.51 7.45
C GLY A 79 -1.60 -0.43 8.97
N GLU A 80 -2.17 0.60 9.60
CA GLU A 80 -2.19 0.74 11.06
C GLU A 80 -2.94 -0.42 11.75
N ASP A 81 -3.92 -1.03 11.08
CA ASP A 81 -4.64 -2.23 11.56
C ASP A 81 -3.77 -3.51 11.59
N GLY A 82 -2.49 -3.41 11.18
CA GLY A 82 -1.55 -4.53 11.12
C GLY A 82 -1.65 -5.35 9.84
N THR A 83 -2.53 -4.97 8.91
CA THR A 83 -2.58 -5.53 7.55
C THR A 83 -1.31 -5.16 6.79
N ARG A 84 -0.70 -6.14 6.12
CA ARG A 84 0.55 -5.98 5.37
C ARG A 84 0.35 -6.53 3.98
N PHE A 85 0.70 -5.75 2.98
CA PHE A 85 0.61 -6.18 1.60
C PHE A 85 1.98 -6.08 0.96
N ILE A 86 2.44 -7.19 0.37
CA ILE A 86 3.75 -7.29 -0.27
C ILE A 86 3.54 -7.89 -1.66
N SER A 87 4.05 -7.18 -2.66
CA SER A 87 4.07 -7.59 -4.07
C SER A 87 5.50 -7.87 -4.49
N TYR A 88 5.70 -9.04 -5.10
CA TYR A 88 7.00 -9.54 -5.52
C TYR A 88 7.25 -9.25 -7.00
N ARG A 89 8.51 -9.08 -7.36
CA ARG A 89 8.91 -9.09 -8.77
C ARG A 89 8.95 -10.53 -9.24
N GLU A 90 8.23 -10.83 -10.32
CA GLU A 90 8.40 -12.06 -11.05
C GLU A 90 9.89 -12.21 -11.40
N ARG A 91 10.54 -13.30 -10.97
CA ARG A 91 11.91 -13.57 -11.42
C ARG A 91 11.82 -13.92 -12.88
N GLU A 92 12.38 -13.08 -13.74
CA GLU A 92 12.68 -13.41 -15.13
C GLU A 92 13.48 -14.72 -15.12
N ARG A 93 12.80 -15.84 -15.35
CA ARG A 93 13.42 -17.16 -15.41
C ARG A 93 14.25 -17.17 -16.70
N LYS A 94 15.50 -16.70 -16.62
CA LYS A 94 16.49 -16.83 -17.69
C LYS A 94 16.54 -18.30 -18.07
N THR A 95 15.79 -18.66 -19.09
CA THR A 95 15.72 -20.02 -19.58
C THR A 95 16.98 -20.20 -20.40
N GLU A 96 17.89 -21.02 -19.88
CA GLU A 96 19.10 -21.51 -20.54
C GLU A 96 18.74 -22.30 -21.81
N ARG A 97 18.37 -21.58 -22.88
CA ARG A 97 18.17 -22.14 -24.22
C ARG A 97 19.05 -21.39 -25.23
N SER A 98 20.30 -21.16 -24.83
CA SER A 98 21.37 -20.65 -25.69
C SER A 98 22.62 -21.50 -25.52
N LEU A 99 22.53 -22.82 -25.74
CA LEU A 99 23.64 -23.68 -26.17
C LEU A 99 23.06 -24.91 -26.88
N GLU A 100 22.56 -24.71 -28.10
CA GLU A 100 22.55 -25.77 -29.12
C GLU A 100 22.59 -25.06 -30.48
N ILE A 101 23.82 -24.81 -30.95
CA ILE A 101 24.17 -24.63 -32.37
C ILE A 101 25.30 -25.62 -32.62
#